data_AF-A0A524NJX4-F1
#
_entry.id   AF-A0A524NJX4-F1
#
_cell.length_a   1.000
_cell.length_b   1.000
_cell.length_c   1.000
_cell.angle_alpha   90.00
_cell.angle_beta   90.00
_cell.angle_gamma   90.00
#
_symmetry.space_group_name_H-M   'P 1'
#
loop_
_entity.id
_entity.type
_entity.pdbx_description
1 polymer ?
#
loop_
_entity_poly.entity_id
_entity_poly.type
_entity_poly.pdbx_seq_one_letter_code
_entity_poly.pdbx_strand_id
1 'polypeptide(L)'
;MTNIEWIFVSLGILAIIVLIGVLAIWKILKDRRLGFPTKDERTQKITGLAATYAFYIGSYFMIALMFTNILSTELLGASILDTGYAIISSILVSNLTFLIVRWHFNRKGDL
;
A
#
# COMPACT_ATOMS: atom_id res chain seq x y z
N MET A 1 2.76 17.92 -27.26
CA MET A 1 3.70 17.72 -26.14
C MET A 1 3.50 16.30 -25.61
N THR A 2 4.50 15.72 -24.91
CA THR A 2 4.36 14.56 -23.98
C THR A 2 4.37 13.09 -24.48
N ASN A 3 5.38 12.65 -25.24
CA ASN A 3 5.77 11.21 -25.24
C ASN A 3 7.04 10.95 -24.43
N ILE A 4 7.99 11.87 -24.51
CA ILE A 4 9.30 11.76 -23.85
C ILE A 4 9.16 11.84 -22.32
N GLU A 5 8.31 12.73 -21.81
CA GLU A 5 8.06 12.87 -20.36
C GLU A 5 7.47 11.60 -19.74
N TRP A 6 6.48 10.98 -20.40
CA TRP A 6 5.89 9.72 -19.94
C TRP A 6 6.90 8.57 -19.94
N ILE A 7 7.79 8.51 -20.93
CA ILE A 7 8.89 7.52 -20.96
C ILE A 7 9.80 7.68 -19.73
N PHE A 8 10.19 8.90 -19.39
CA PHE A 8 11.02 9.16 -18.21
C PHE A 8 10.31 8.82 -16.90
N VAL A 9 9.02 9.16 -16.78
CA VAL A 9 8.22 8.82 -15.60
C VAL A 9 8.10 7.30 -15.46
N SER A 10 7.78 6.57 -16.54
CA SER A 10 7.67 5.11 -16.51
C SER A 10 9.01 4.43 -16.18
N LEU A 11 10.12 4.91 -16.76
CA LEU A 11 11.47 4.42 -16.44
C LEU A 11 11.82 4.69 -14.97
N GLY A 12 11.48 5.86 -14.44
CA GLY A 12 11.67 6.21 -13.03
C GLY A 12 10.93 5.26 -12.10
N ILE A 13 9.65 4.99 -12.38
CA ILE A 13 8.84 4.04 -11.60
C ILE A 13 9.46 2.64 -11.64
N LEU A 14 9.87 2.17 -12.83
CA LEU A 14 10.50 0.87 -12.98
C LEU A 14 11.81 0.77 -12.18
N ALA A 15 12.66 1.79 -12.26
CA ALA A 15 13.90 1.84 -11.51
C ALA A 15 13.67 1.79 -9.99
N ILE A 16 12.66 2.50 -9.48
CA ILE A 16 12.28 2.47 -8.06
C ILE A 16 11.82 1.07 -7.64
N ILE A 17 10.97 0.42 -8.44
CA ILE A 17 10.48 -0.95 -8.16
C ILE A 17 11.66 -1.93 -8.09
N VAL A 18 12.58 -1.86 -9.05
CA VAL A 18 13.78 -2.71 -9.07
C VAL A 18 14.66 -2.45 -7.85
N LEU A 19 14.90 -1.18 -7.51
CA LEU A 19 15.71 -0.80 -6.34
C LEU A 19 15.10 -1.35 -5.04
N ILE A 20 13.79 -1.19 -4.85
CA ILE A 20 13.07 -1.73 -3.68
C ILE A 20 13.22 -3.25 -3.62
N GLY A 21 13.08 -3.94 -4.76
CA GLY A 21 13.27 -5.39 -4.85
C GLY A 21 14.68 -5.84 -4.46
N VAL A 22 15.71 -5.18 -4.99
CA VAL A 22 17.11 -5.46 -4.65
C VAL A 22 17.38 -5.23 -3.17
N LEU A 23 16.91 -4.12 -2.59
CA LEU A 23 17.07 -3.83 -1.17
C LEU A 23 16.35 -4.86 -0.28
N ALA A 24 15.16 -5.30 -0.68
CA ALA A 24 14.41 -6.33 0.05
C ALA A 24 15.14 -7.68 0.04
N ILE A 25 15.64 -8.11 -1.13
CA ILE A 25 16.41 -9.36 -1.27
C ILE A 25 17.71 -9.26 -0.49
N TRP A 26 18.44 -8.15 -0.60
CA TRP A 26 19.69 -7.93 0.13
C TRP A 26 19.48 -8.01 1.64
N LYS A 27 18.40 -7.41 2.16
CA LYS A 27 18.04 -7.50 3.57
C LYS A 27 17.76 -8.95 3.99
N ILE A 28 16.96 -9.70 3.23
CA ILE A 28 16.66 -11.12 3.54
C ILE A 28 17.93 -11.97 3.56
N LEU A 29 18.82 -11.78 2.58
CA LEU A 29 20.09 -12.51 2.51
C LEU A 29 21.01 -12.16 3.68
N LYS A 30 21.06 -10.88 4.07
CA LYS A 30 21.82 -10.41 5.23
C LYS A 30 21.28 -11.01 6.53
N ASP A 31 19.97 -10.98 6.74
CA ASP A 31 19.32 -11.50 7.95
C ASP A 31 19.53 -13.02 8.08
N ARG A 32 19.47 -13.76 6.96
CA ARG A 32 19.81 -15.20 6.91
C ARG A 32 21.27 -15.49 7.29
N ARG A 33 22.22 -14.69 6.78
CA ARG A 33 23.65 -14.86 7.10
C ARG A 33 23.97 -14.61 8.57
N LEU A 34 23.20 -13.75 9.24
CA LEU A 34 23.37 -13.42 10.65
C LEU A 34 22.71 -14.43 11.60
N GLY A 35 22.05 -15.47 11.09
CA GLY A 35 21.41 -16.51 11.90
C GLY A 35 20.15 -16.04 12.62
N PHE A 36 19.58 -14.88 12.25
CA PHE A 36 18.31 -14.44 12.81
C PHE A 36 17.19 -15.41 12.39
N PRO A 37 16.26 -15.77 13.30
CA PRO A 37 15.11 -16.57 12.93
C PRO A 37 14.34 -15.86 11.81
N THR A 38 14.04 -16.61 10.75
CA THR A 38 13.52 -16.08 9.48
C THR A 38 12.24 -15.27 9.62
N LYS A 39 11.48 -15.49 10.70
CA LYS A 39 10.36 -14.68 11.20
C LYS A 39 10.12 -15.06 12.65
N ASP A 40 10.16 -14.06 13.54
CA ASP A 40 9.65 -14.19 14.90
C ASP A 40 8.11 -14.33 14.84
N GLU A 41 7.54 -15.31 15.56
CA GLU A 41 6.09 -15.58 15.58
C GLU A 41 5.30 -14.30 15.91
N ARG A 42 5.86 -13.47 16.78
CA ARG A 42 5.30 -12.17 17.15
C ARG A 42 5.23 -11.20 15.97
N THR A 43 6.31 -11.12 15.18
CA THR A 43 6.34 -10.25 13.99
C THR A 43 5.32 -10.72 12.96
N GLN A 44 5.12 -12.03 12.82
CA GLN A 44 4.12 -12.60 11.92
C GLN A 44 2.70 -12.25 12.36
N LYS A 45 2.39 -12.38 13.65
CA LYS A 45 1.09 -12.02 14.23
C LYS A 45 0.77 -10.53 14.07
N ILE A 46 1.72 -9.64 14.38
CA ILE A 46 1.57 -8.18 14.21
C ILE A 46 1.35 -7.83 12.74
N THR A 47 2.12 -8.45 11.83
CA THR A 47 1.99 -8.21 10.39
C THR A 47 0.64 -8.68 9.86
N GLY A 48 0.18 -9.85 10.31
CA GLY A 48 -1.14 -10.39 9.96
C GLY A 48 -2.27 -9.48 10.42
N LEU A 49 -2.24 -9.02 11.67
CA LEU A 49 -3.23 -8.07 12.19
C LEU A 49 -3.22 -6.76 11.42
N ALA A 50 -2.04 -6.17 11.20
CA ALA A 50 -1.91 -4.93 10.44
C ALA A 50 -2.44 -5.07 9.01
N ALA A 51 -2.19 -6.20 8.35
CA ALA A 51 -2.71 -6.49 7.02
C ALA A 51 -4.25 -6.60 7.03
N THR A 52 -4.84 -7.27 8.01
CA THR A 52 -6.29 -7.39 8.16
C THR A 52 -6.96 -6.02 8.35
N TYR A 53 -6.42 -5.17 9.24
CA TYR A 53 -6.95 -3.81 9.42
C TYR A 53 -6.82 -2.96 8.16
N ALA A 54 -5.66 -3.01 7.50
CA ALA A 54 -5.43 -2.30 6.24
C ALA A 54 -6.37 -2.76 5.12
N PHE A 55 -6.65 -4.05 5.04
CA PHE A 55 -7.57 -4.62 4.07
C PHE A 55 -9.00 -4.15 4.31
N TYR A 56 -9.50 -4.23 5.56
CA TYR A 56 -10.85 -3.79 5.87
C TYR A 56 -11.03 -2.28 5.66
N ILE A 57 -10.13 -1.45 6.20
CA ILE A 57 -10.20 0.01 6.05
C ILE A 57 -10.10 0.41 4.58
N GLY A 58 -9.16 -0.21 3.83
CA GLY A 58 -9.04 0.01 2.39
C GLY A 58 -10.29 -0.39 1.61
N SER A 59 -10.88 -1.54 1.94
CA SER A 59 -12.09 -2.03 1.29
C SER A 59 -13.28 -1.10 1.55
N TYR A 60 -13.49 -0.66 2.79
CA TYR A 60 -14.53 0.31 3.12
C TYR A 60 -14.30 1.66 2.45
N PHE A 61 -13.06 2.12 2.38
CA PHE A 61 -12.72 3.35 1.67
C PHE A 61 -13.03 3.23 0.17
N MET A 62 -12.72 2.09 -0.45
CA MET A 62 -13.02 1.85 -1.86
C MET A 62 -14.53 1.79 -2.12
N ILE A 63 -15.30 1.16 -1.23
CA ILE A 63 -16.77 1.17 -1.29
C ILE A 63 -17.29 2.60 -1.19
N ALA A 64 -16.76 3.42 -0.27
CA ALA A 64 -17.16 4.82 -0.13
C ALA A 64 -16.89 5.61 -1.43
N LEU A 65 -15.72 5.43 -2.06
CA LEU A 65 -15.40 6.06 -3.35
C LEU A 65 -16.33 5.61 -4.48
N MET A 66 -16.70 4.33 -4.52
CA MET A 66 -17.67 3.85 -5.51
C MET A 66 -19.05 4.48 -5.28
N PHE A 67 -19.48 4.55 -4.03
CA PHE A 67 -20.78 5.12 -3.68
C PHE A 67 -20.85 6.61 -4.02
N THR A 68 -19.78 7.37 -3.75
CA THR A 68 -19.71 8.79 -4.15
C THR A 68 -19.72 8.94 -5.66
N ASN A 69 -19.07 8.05 -6.41
CA ASN A 69 -19.10 8.07 -7.87
C ASN A 69 -20.51 7.81 -8.42
N ILE A 70 -21.21 6.79 -7.90
CA ILE A 70 -22.60 6.48 -8.27
C ILE A 70 -23.50 7.68 -7.97
N LEU A 71 -23.47 8.21 -6.75
CA LEU A 71 -24.27 9.38 -6.38
C LEU A 71 -23.94 10.60 -7.26
N SER A 72 -22.67 10.84 -7.57
CA SER A 72 -22.30 11.97 -8.43
C SER A 72 -22.82 11.83 -9.84
N THR A 73 -22.81 10.61 -10.39
CA THR A 73 -23.30 10.34 -11.74
C THR A 73 -24.81 10.49 -11.81
N GLU A 74 -25.53 9.97 -10.81
CA GLU A 74 -27.00 10.04 -10.76
C GLU A 74 -27.54 11.45 -10.43
N LEU A 75 -26.91 12.19 -9.50
CA LEU A 75 -27.39 13.53 -9.11
C LEU A 75 -26.87 14.65 -10.00
N LEU A 76 -25.62 14.59 -10.47
CA LEU A 76 -24.95 15.69 -11.16
C LEU A 76 -24.69 15.38 -12.65
N GLY A 77 -24.98 14.16 -13.11
CA GLY A 77 -24.76 13.74 -14.50
C GLY A 77 -23.29 13.64 -14.90
N ALA A 78 -22.37 13.78 -13.95
CA ALA A 78 -20.93 13.80 -14.18
C ALA A 78 -20.18 13.04 -13.09
N SER A 79 -19.20 12.25 -13.51
CA SER A 79 -18.31 11.57 -12.58
C SER A 79 -17.32 12.57 -11.99
N ILE A 80 -17.34 12.76 -10.67
CA ILE A 80 -16.43 13.68 -9.97
C ILE A 80 -15.01 13.09 -9.86
N LEU A 81 -14.91 11.76 -9.82
CA LEU A 81 -13.66 11.06 -9.56
C LEU A 81 -13.20 10.31 -10.80
N ASP A 82 -12.05 10.70 -11.35
CA ASP A 82 -11.32 9.88 -12.30
C ASP A 82 -10.93 8.54 -11.65
N THR A 83 -11.19 7.45 -12.37
CA THR A 83 -10.89 6.08 -11.93
C THR A 83 -9.40 5.93 -11.58
N GLY A 84 -8.50 6.60 -12.30
CA GLY A 84 -7.06 6.56 -12.01
C GLY A 84 -6.73 7.09 -10.61
N TYR A 85 -7.23 8.28 -10.27
CA TYR A 85 -7.01 8.88 -8.94
C TYR A 85 -7.73 8.12 -7.82
N ALA A 86 -8.90 7.54 -8.10
CA ALA A 86 -9.62 6.70 -7.15
C ALA A 86 -8.82 5.44 -6.76
N ILE A 87 -8.18 4.78 -7.72
CA ILE A 87 -7.32 3.61 -7.47
C ILE A 87 -6.05 4.01 -6.70
N ILE A 88 -5.41 5.12 -7.08
CA ILE A 88 -4.20 5.58 -6.39
C ILE A 88 -4.51 5.91 -4.93
N SER A 89 -5.60 6.64 -4.68
CA SER A 89 -6.01 7.00 -3.32
C SER A 89 -6.40 5.79 -2.48
N SER A 90 -7.08 4.78 -3.04
CA SER A 90 -7.43 3.56 -2.30
C SER A 90 -6.19 2.75 -1.90
N ILE A 91 -5.24 2.58 -2.82
CA ILE A 91 -3.97 1.91 -2.54
C ILE A 91 -3.16 2.68 -1.48
N LEU A 92 -3.13 4.01 -1.56
CA LEU A 92 -2.45 4.84 -0.57
C LEU A 92 -3.06 4.68 0.83
N VAL A 93 -4.38 4.72 0.94
CA VAL A 93 -5.07 4.52 2.23
C VAL A 93 -4.75 3.14 2.79
N SER A 94 -4.83 2.07 2.00
CA SER A 94 -4.47 0.72 2.46
C SER A 94 -3.02 0.62 2.95
N ASN A 95 -2.06 1.15 2.19
CA ASN A 95 -0.65 1.08 2.57
C ASN A 95 -0.34 1.94 3.81
N LEU A 96 -0.93 3.13 3.92
CA LEU A 96 -0.76 3.99 5.09
C LEU A 96 -1.35 3.35 6.34
N THR A 97 -2.57 2.79 6.24
CA THR A 97 -3.19 2.06 7.35
C THR A 97 -2.30 0.89 7.79
N PHE A 98 -1.77 0.11 6.84
CA PHE A 98 -0.86 -0.99 7.18
C PHE A 98 0.37 -0.50 7.96
N LEU A 99 1.02 0.57 7.49
CA LEU A 99 2.21 1.13 8.13
C LEU A 99 1.89 1.67 9.53
N ILE A 100 0.79 2.43 9.67
CA ILE A 100 0.37 3.03 10.95
C ILE A 100 0.04 1.93 11.97
N VAL A 101 -0.75 0.95 11.58
CA VAL A 101 -1.19 -0.14 12.46
C VAL A 101 0.01 -1.02 12.84
N ARG A 102 0.86 -1.37 11.88
CA ARG A 102 2.09 -2.13 12.14
C ARG A 102 3.01 -1.37 13.11
N TRP A 103 3.21 -0.08 12.90
CA TRP A 103 4.03 0.74 13.78
C TRP A 103 3.44 0.86 15.19
N HIS A 104 2.11 1.03 15.29
CA HIS A 104 1.41 1.10 16.57
C HIS A 104 1.58 -0.18 17.40
N PHE A 105 1.34 -1.35 16.80
CA PHE A 105 1.49 -2.64 17.50
C PHE A 105 2.95 -2.99 17.78
N ASN A 106 3.89 -2.59 16.92
CA ASN A 106 5.31 -2.81 17.17
C ASN A 106 5.82 -2.00 18.38
N ARG A 107 5.28 -0.79 18.60
CA ARG A 107 5.60 0.06 19.77
C ARG A 107 5.02 -0.46 21.08
N LYS A 108 3.83 -1.07 21.03
CA LYS A 108 3.09 -1.39 22.26
C LYS A 108 3.67 -2.54 23.07
N GLY A 109 4.56 -3.38 22.54
CA GLY A 109 5.06 -4.53 23.32
C GLY A 109 4.02 -5.66 23.51
N ASP A 110 2.75 -5.30 23.67
CA ASP A 110 1.63 -6.11 24.17
C ASP A 110 0.96 -7.04 23.16
N LEU A 111 1.72 -7.92 22.48
CA LEU A 111 1.14 -9.02 21.69
C LEU A 111 1.98 -10.28 21.67
#